data_AF-A0A523UI16-F1
#
_entry.id   AF-A0A523UI16-F1
#
_cell.length_a   1.000
_cell.length_b   1.000
_cell.length_c   1.000
_cell.angle_alpha   90.00
_cell.angle_beta   90.00
_cell.angle_gamma   90.00
#
_symmetry.space_group_name_H-M   'P 1'
#
loop_
_entity.id
_entity.type
_entity.pdbx_description
1 polymer ?
#
loop_
_entity_poly.entity_id
_entity_poly.type
_entity_poly.pdbx_seq_one_letter_code
_entity_poly.pdbx_strand_id
1 'polypeptide(L)'
;MAVASKEKIREIYEVLPKLDCGLCGYGNCGQFARAVTEGKASPFGCRQNPWVGYRIAEIMGVKAPAFGYRYEAYQPVFARRGAPVSPASLRKEVEGLSRRVDDILTRIEKSRGRES
;
A
#
# COMPACT_ATOMS: atom_id res chain seq x y z
N MET A 1 -12.15 -22.29 -28.55
CA MET A 1 -12.18 -21.11 -27.65
C MET A 1 -11.14 -20.03 -28.01
N ALA A 2 -10.76 -19.86 -29.28
CA ALA A 2 -9.73 -18.88 -29.69
C ALA A 2 -10.28 -17.55 -30.24
N VAL A 3 -11.56 -17.52 -30.64
CA VAL A 3 -12.21 -16.32 -31.21
C VAL A 3 -12.65 -15.37 -30.09
N ALA A 4 -13.34 -15.89 -29.07
CA ALA A 4 -13.81 -15.11 -27.93
C ALA A 4 -12.69 -14.39 -27.16
N SER A 5 -11.49 -15.00 -27.08
CA SER A 5 -10.33 -14.39 -26.45
C SER A 5 -9.72 -13.26 -27.30
N LYS A 6 -9.74 -13.37 -28.63
CA LYS A 6 -9.25 -12.29 -29.51
C LYS A 6 -10.13 -11.05 -29.45
N GLU A 7 -11.44 -11.22 -29.34
CA GLU A 7 -12.39 -10.11 -29.21
C GLU A 7 -12.17 -9.34 -27.91
N LYS A 8 -12.09 -10.06 -26.78
CA LYS A 8 -11.75 -9.47 -25.47
C LYS A 8 -10.41 -8.75 -25.46
N ILE A 9 -9.37 -9.31 -26.09
CA ILE A 9 -8.06 -8.64 -26.19
C ILE A 9 -8.20 -7.30 -26.92
N ARG A 10 -8.99 -7.25 -28.00
CA ARG A 10 -9.23 -6.01 -28.75
C ARG A 10 -9.98 -4.99 -27.91
N GLU A 11 -11.05 -5.39 -27.23
CA GLU A 11 -11.81 -4.51 -26.33
C GLU A 11 -10.94 -3.95 -25.20
N ILE A 12 -10.14 -4.80 -24.57
CA ILE A 12 -9.21 -4.38 -23.52
C ILE A 12 -8.16 -3.41 -24.09
N TYR A 13 -7.63 -3.68 -25.30
CA TYR A 13 -6.68 -2.80 -25.95
C TYR A 13 -7.26 -1.40 -26.26
N GLU A 14 -8.54 -1.34 -26.64
CA GLU A 14 -9.22 -0.07 -26.94
C GLU A 14 -9.44 0.81 -25.71
N VAL A 15 -9.64 0.22 -24.52
CA VAL A 15 -9.79 0.99 -23.29
C VAL A 15 -8.46 1.45 -22.66
N LEU A 16 -7.33 0.88 -23.11
CA LEU A 16 -6.00 1.22 -22.62
C LEU A 16 -5.51 2.57 -23.17
N PRO A 17 -4.57 3.24 -22.47
CA PRO A 17 -4.00 4.52 -22.93
C PRO A 17 -3.18 4.46 -24.21
N LYS A 18 -2.81 3.25 -24.70
CA LYS A 18 -1.98 3.01 -25.90
C LYS A 18 -0.63 3.77 -25.87
N LEU A 19 -0.09 3.98 -24.67
CA LEU A 19 1.17 4.69 -24.44
C LEU A 19 2.39 3.76 -24.45
N ASP A 20 2.18 2.43 -24.40
CA ASP A 20 3.24 1.42 -24.39
C ASP A 20 4.38 1.68 -23.37
N CYS A 21 4.02 2.28 -22.23
CA CYS A 21 4.97 2.79 -21.23
C CYS A 21 5.72 1.73 -20.41
N GLY A 22 5.38 0.45 -20.51
CA GLY A 22 6.07 -0.62 -19.79
C GLY A 22 5.85 -0.69 -18.26
N LEU A 23 5.19 0.30 -17.64
CA LEU A 23 5.06 0.39 -16.17
C LEU A 23 4.30 -0.78 -15.51
N CYS A 24 3.48 -1.49 -16.29
CA CYS A 24 2.78 -2.70 -15.85
C CYS A 24 3.62 -3.99 -15.96
N GLY A 25 4.87 -3.91 -16.44
CA GLY A 25 5.76 -5.06 -16.65
C GLY A 25 5.64 -5.72 -18.03
N TYR A 26 4.80 -5.19 -18.93
CA TYR A 26 4.62 -5.69 -20.29
C TYR A 26 5.15 -4.67 -21.30
N GLY A 27 5.82 -5.14 -22.35
CA GLY A 27 6.49 -4.26 -23.34
C GLY A 27 5.56 -3.37 -24.16
N ASN A 28 4.25 -3.68 -24.23
CA ASN A 28 3.24 -2.82 -24.85
C ASN A 28 1.84 -3.11 -24.30
N CYS A 29 0.89 -2.22 -24.58
CA CYS A 29 -0.50 -2.32 -24.15
C CYS A 29 -1.21 -3.57 -24.71
N GLY A 30 -0.86 -4.02 -25.91
CA GLY A 30 -1.42 -5.25 -26.49
C GLY A 30 -0.98 -6.51 -25.74
N GLN A 31 0.29 -6.58 -25.34
CA GLN A 31 0.83 -7.67 -24.50
C GLN A 31 0.16 -7.68 -23.13
N PHE A 32 -0.07 -6.51 -22.53
CA PHE A 32 -0.86 -6.42 -21.29
C PHE A 32 -2.29 -6.93 -21.49
N ALA A 33 -3.00 -6.50 -22.54
CA ALA A 33 -4.36 -6.96 -22.83
C ALA A 33 -4.45 -8.49 -23.00
N ARG A 34 -3.48 -9.08 -23.70
CA ARG A 34 -3.34 -10.54 -23.82
C ARG A 34 -3.10 -11.19 -22.47
N ALA A 35 -2.17 -10.67 -21.67
CA ALA A 35 -1.86 -11.22 -20.37
C ALA A 35 -3.05 -11.17 -19.39
N VAL A 36 -3.86 -10.11 -19.45
CA VAL A 36 -5.10 -10.02 -18.65
C VAL A 36 -6.10 -11.09 -19.09
N THR A 37 -6.28 -11.27 -20.40
CA THR A 37 -7.20 -12.28 -20.95
C THR A 37 -6.76 -13.70 -20.60
N GLU A 38 -5.45 -13.94 -20.54
CA GLU A 38 -4.83 -15.21 -20.11
C GLU A 38 -4.80 -15.40 -18.58
N GLY A 39 -5.27 -14.41 -17.80
CA GLY A 39 -5.24 -14.46 -16.33
C GLY A 39 -3.84 -14.31 -15.71
N LYS A 40 -2.82 -13.96 -16.52
CA LYS A 40 -1.44 -13.72 -16.08
C LYS A 40 -1.24 -12.32 -15.49
N ALA A 41 -2.12 -11.38 -15.84
CA ALA A 41 -2.10 -10.01 -15.33
C ALA A 41 -3.44 -9.67 -14.68
N SER A 42 -3.40 -8.86 -13.63
CA SER A 42 -4.60 -8.26 -13.06
C SER A 42 -5.21 -7.25 -14.05
N PRO A 43 -6.54 -7.18 -14.21
CA PRO A 43 -7.24 -6.10 -14.93
C PRO A 43 -6.78 -4.71 -14.47
N PHE A 44 -6.38 -4.64 -13.22
CA PHE A 44 -5.94 -3.46 -12.50
C PHE A 44 -4.41 -3.20 -12.59
N GLY A 45 -3.72 -3.86 -13.52
CA GLY A 45 -2.26 -3.75 -13.65
C GLY A 45 -1.75 -2.47 -14.34
N CYS A 46 -2.59 -1.70 -15.04
CA CYS A 46 -2.16 -0.47 -15.71
C CYS A 46 -1.85 0.64 -14.70
N ARG A 47 -0.56 0.85 -14.39
CA ARG A 47 -0.12 1.88 -13.43
C ARG A 47 -0.34 3.31 -13.93
N GLN A 48 -0.28 3.52 -15.25
CA GLN A 48 -0.45 4.84 -15.83
C GLN A 48 -1.90 5.34 -15.76
N ASN A 49 -2.86 4.42 -15.85
CA ASN A 49 -4.27 4.75 -15.64
C ASN A 49 -4.99 3.58 -14.96
N PRO A 50 -4.96 3.53 -13.61
CA PRO A 50 -5.60 2.46 -12.84
C PRO A 50 -7.12 2.36 -13.09
N TRP A 51 -7.79 3.48 -13.38
CA TRP A 51 -9.24 3.52 -13.63
C TRP A 51 -9.69 2.70 -14.83
N VAL A 52 -8.79 2.47 -15.80
CA VAL A 52 -9.07 1.58 -16.93
C VAL A 52 -9.39 0.16 -16.46
N GLY A 53 -8.85 -0.27 -15.31
CA GLY A 53 -9.05 -1.62 -14.80
C GLY A 53 -10.50 -1.98 -14.48
N TYR A 54 -11.38 -1.00 -14.17
CA TYR A 54 -12.81 -1.28 -14.00
C TYR A 54 -13.47 -1.66 -15.31
N ARG A 55 -13.20 -0.93 -16.39
CA ARG A 55 -13.69 -1.26 -17.74
C ARG A 55 -13.15 -2.61 -18.20
N ILE A 56 -11.89 -2.91 -17.90
CA ILE A 56 -11.30 -4.22 -18.20
C ILE A 56 -11.99 -5.33 -17.39
N ALA A 57 -12.33 -5.09 -16.11
CA ALA A 57 -13.04 -6.05 -15.28
C ALA A 57 -14.46 -6.33 -15.81
N GLU A 58 -15.17 -5.30 -16.28
CA GLU A 58 -16.46 -5.43 -16.96
C GLU A 58 -16.36 -6.29 -18.23
N ILE A 59 -15.39 -6.02 -19.11
CA ILE A 59 -15.12 -6.82 -20.32
C ILE A 59 -14.81 -8.29 -19.97
N MET A 60 -14.05 -8.50 -18.90
CA MET A 60 -13.68 -9.84 -18.44
C MET A 60 -14.81 -10.56 -17.69
N GLY A 61 -15.90 -9.86 -17.34
CA GLY A 61 -17.02 -10.40 -16.58
C GLY A 61 -16.67 -10.75 -15.13
N VAL A 62 -15.59 -10.18 -14.60
CA VAL A 62 -15.18 -10.34 -13.20
C VAL A 62 -15.79 -9.22 -12.36
N LYS A 63 -16.38 -9.56 -11.22
CA LYS A 63 -16.88 -8.57 -10.26
C LYS A 63 -15.70 -7.71 -9.79
N ALA A 64 -15.65 -6.46 -10.25
CA ALA A 64 -14.72 -5.48 -9.72
C ALA A 64 -14.97 -5.31 -8.21
N PRO A 65 -13.91 -5.18 -7.39
CA PRO A 65 -14.11 -4.91 -5.97
C PRO A 65 -14.87 -3.58 -5.82
N ALA A 66 -15.92 -3.59 -4.99
CA ALA A 66 -16.78 -2.43 -4.72
C ALA A 66 -16.03 -1.27 -4.02
N PHE A 67 -14.79 -1.52 -3.58
CA PHE A 67 -13.93 -0.52 -2.97
C PHE A 67 -12.74 -0.25 -3.89
N GLY A 68 -12.77 0.93 -4.50
CA GLY A 68 -11.78 1.28 -5.51
C GLY A 68 -10.38 1.37 -4.95
N TYR A 69 -9.39 0.92 -5.73
CA TYR A 69 -7.94 0.89 -5.45
C TYR A 69 -7.55 1.54 -4.13
N ARG A 70 -7.95 0.93 -3.04
CA ARG A 70 -7.40 1.22 -1.74
C ARG A 70 -6.18 0.34 -1.76
N TYR A 71 -5.05 0.92 -2.17
CA TYR A 71 -3.83 0.92 -1.36
C TYR A 71 -3.45 -0.39 -0.60
N GLU A 72 -3.94 -1.57 -0.94
CA GLU A 72 -3.63 -2.81 -0.23
C GLU A 72 -2.29 -3.36 -0.72
N ALA A 73 -1.94 -3.11 -1.99
CA ALA A 73 -0.58 -3.32 -2.52
C ALA A 73 0.38 -2.17 -2.16
N TYR A 74 -0.13 -1.08 -1.60
CA TYR A 74 0.66 -0.01 -0.98
C TYR A 74 0.30 0.02 0.50
N GLN A 75 0.48 -1.11 1.21
CA GLN A 75 0.75 -1.03 2.64
C GLN A 75 1.94 -0.09 2.77
N PRO A 76 1.72 1.18 3.16
CA PRO A 76 2.83 2.08 3.28
C PRO A 76 3.61 1.57 4.48
N VAL A 77 4.88 1.92 4.52
CA VAL A 77 5.75 1.79 5.69
C VAL A 77 5.08 2.35 6.99
N PHE A 78 3.98 3.11 6.88
CA PHE A 78 3.10 3.56 7.95
C PHE A 78 2.16 2.52 8.58
N ALA A 79 2.00 1.31 8.03
CA ALA A 79 1.28 0.22 8.71
C ALA A 79 2.06 -0.34 9.92
N ARG A 80 3.32 0.10 10.09
CA ARG A 80 4.09 -0.04 11.33
C ARG A 80 3.89 1.12 12.30
N ARG A 81 2.76 1.84 12.24
CA ARG A 81 2.33 2.55 13.45
C ARG A 81 1.99 1.47 14.46
N GLY A 82 2.89 1.31 15.44
CA GLY A 82 2.62 0.53 16.63
C GLY A 82 1.23 0.85 17.17
N ALA A 83 0.63 -0.12 17.87
CA ALA A 83 -0.71 -0.01 18.41
C ALA A 83 -0.97 1.40 18.98
N PRO A 84 -2.16 1.98 18.75
CA PRO A 84 -2.48 3.31 19.26
C PRO A 84 -2.23 3.34 20.77
N VAL A 85 -1.19 4.07 21.18
CA VAL A 85 -0.80 4.16 22.59
C VAL A 85 -1.86 5.01 23.29
N SER A 86 -2.51 4.47 24.30
CA SER A 86 -3.55 5.23 25.01
C SER A 86 -2.94 6.42 25.74
N PRO A 87 -3.65 7.56 25.87
CA PRO A 87 -3.19 8.70 26.66
C PRO A 87 -2.84 8.32 28.11
N ALA A 88 -3.48 7.29 28.65
CA ALA A 88 -3.20 6.79 29.99
C ALA A 88 -1.86 6.05 30.08
N SER A 89 -1.48 5.26 29.07
CA SER A 89 -0.19 4.57 29.04
C SER A 89 0.97 5.56 28.96
N LEU A 90 0.83 6.59 28.11
CA LEU A 90 1.83 7.65 27.98
C LEU A 90 2.03 8.41 29.29
N ARG A 91 0.95 8.73 30.01
CA ARG A 91 1.04 9.39 31.32
C ARG A 91 1.83 8.55 32.34
N LYS A 92 1.58 7.23 32.39
CA LYS A 92 2.32 6.32 33.27
C LYS A 92 3.81 6.26 32.93
N GLU A 93 4.16 6.26 31.65
CA GLU A 93 5.56 6.27 31.21
C GLU A 93 6.27 7.57 31.60
N VAL A 94 5.62 8.72 31.39
CA VAL A 94 6.15 10.04 31.78
C VAL A 94 6.34 10.13 33.30
N GLU A 95 5.38 9.66 34.09
CA GLU A 95 5.51 9.58 35.55
C GLU A 95 6.69 8.70 35.98
N GLY A 96 6.87 7.55 35.32
CA GLY A 96 7.99 6.64 35.58
C GLY A 96 9.35 7.27 35.25
N LEU A 97 9.43 8.02 34.15
CA LEU A 97 10.64 8.76 33.77
C LEU A 97 10.95 9.90 34.74
N SER A 98 9.94 10.66 35.15
CA SER A 98 10.11 11.74 36.13
C SER A 98 10.73 11.23 37.43
N ARG A 99 10.21 10.12 37.99
CA ARG A 99 10.76 9.52 39.21
C ARG A 99 12.22 9.09 39.08
N ARG A 100 12.61 8.58 37.90
CA ARG A 100 14.00 8.20 37.65
C ARG A 100 14.92 9.43 37.62
N VAL A 101 14.46 10.52 37.03
CA VAL A 101 15.20 11.79 37.04
C VAL A 101 15.36 12.31 38.47
N ASP A 102 14.31 12.28 39.27
CA ASP A 102 14.35 12.73 40.67
C ASP A 102 15.33 11.89 41.53
N ASP A 103 15.35 10.56 41.34
CA ASP A 103 16.32 9.68 42.02
C ASP A 103 17.76 10.00 41.60
N ILE A 104 18.00 10.23 40.31
CA ILE A 104 19.32 10.60 39.79
C ILE A 104 19.78 11.92 40.40
N LEU A 105 18.92 12.94 40.44
CA LEU A 105 19.24 14.25 41.02
C LEU A 105 19.56 14.13 42.52
N THR A 106 18.76 13.38 43.26
CA THR A 106 18.99 13.12 44.69
C THR A 106 20.34 12.44 44.93
N ARG A 107 20.73 11.49 44.07
CA ARG A 107 22.04 10.82 44.14
C ARG A 107 23.19 11.79 43.85
N ILE A 108 23.02 12.68 42.87
CA ILE A 108 24.04 13.69 42.54
C ILE A 108 24.25 14.63 43.73
N GLU A 109 23.17 15.14 44.34
CA GLU A 109 23.24 16.00 45.53
C GLU A 109 23.92 15.30 46.70
N LYS A 110 23.57 14.05 46.96
CA LYS A 110 24.19 13.23 48.01
C LYS A 110 25.68 12.98 47.79
N SER A 111 26.11 12.80 46.54
CA SER A 111 27.54 12.67 46.20
C SER A 111 28.27 13.99 46.39
N ARG A 112 27.67 15.12 45.99
CA ARG A 112 28.25 16.46 46.19
C ARG A 112 28.40 16.83 47.66
N GLY A 113 27.49 16.39 48.54
CA GLY A 113 27.57 16.61 49.98
C GLY A 113 28.56 15.69 50.73
N ARG A 114 29.15 14.68 50.06
CA ARG A 114 30.17 13.79 50.64
C ARG A 114 31.60 14.19 50.24
N GLU A 115 31.73 15.11 49.31
CA GLU A 115 33.01 15.65 48.78
C GLU A 115 33.40 16.99 49.45
N SER A 116 32.61 17.47 50.41
CA SER A 116 32.87 18.67 51.22
C SER A 116 32.99 18.31 52.70
#